data_AF-A0A6M3LV05-F1
#
_entry.id   AF-A0A6M3LV05-F1
#
_cell.length_a   1.000
_cell.length_b   1.000
_cell.length_c   1.000
_cell.angle_alpha   90.00
_cell.angle_beta   90.00
_cell.angle_gamma   90.00
#
_symmetry.space_group_name_H-M   'P 1'
#
loop_
_entity.id
_entity.type
_entity.pdbx_description
1 polymer ?
#
loop_
_entity_poly.entity_id
_entity_poly.type
_entity_poly.pdbx_seq_one_letter_code
_entity_poly.pdbx_strand_id
1 'polypeptide(L)'
;MAQEQTENWEQEIIDLKNFFFNSIELPTEPIKLSQAETIIDIRKFINSHLSIVKAQNGNRVYLPYLNRLKKLKECLTIYFAIKIN
;
A
#
# COMPACT_ATOMS: atom_id res chain seq x y z
N MET A 1 -28.28 19.97 -6.50
CA MET A 1 -27.60 18.67 -6.32
C MET A 1 -26.18 18.86 -6.82
N ALA A 2 -25.21 18.98 -5.91
CA ALA A 2 -23.81 19.02 -6.32
C ALA A 2 -23.44 17.61 -6.79
N GLN A 3 -22.89 17.49 -8.00
CA GLN A 3 -22.33 16.22 -8.46
C GLN A 3 -21.12 15.93 -7.56
N GLU A 4 -21.26 15.00 -6.62
CA GLU A 4 -20.11 14.44 -5.90
C GLU A 4 -19.18 13.85 -6.95
N GLN A 5 -18.00 14.45 -7.13
CA GLN A 5 -16.91 13.79 -7.82
C GLN A 5 -16.54 12.59 -6.96
N THR A 6 -17.06 11.41 -7.31
CA THR A 6 -16.63 10.15 -6.70
C THR A 6 -15.14 10.01 -6.96
N GLU A 7 -14.33 10.09 -5.91
CA GLU A 7 -12.91 9.77 -5.99
C GLU A 7 -12.75 8.40 -6.66
N ASN A 8 -11.67 8.21 -7.42
CA ASN A 8 -11.37 6.93 -8.05
C ASN A 8 -9.88 6.65 -7.87
N TRP A 9 -9.57 5.52 -7.27
CA TRP A 9 -8.21 5.09 -6.91
C TRP A 9 -7.67 4.01 -7.85
N GLU A 10 -8.35 3.71 -8.97
CA GLU A 10 -7.97 2.61 -9.88
C GLU A 10 -6.49 2.70 -10.31
N GLN A 11 -6.03 3.87 -10.73
CA GLN A 11 -4.64 4.06 -11.15
C GLN A 11 -3.66 3.85 -9.98
N GLU A 12 -3.99 4.35 -8.79
CA GLU A 12 -3.15 4.15 -7.61
C GLU A 12 -3.08 2.68 -7.20
N ILE A 13 -4.19 1.94 -7.29
CA ILE A 13 -4.26 0.51 -7.02
C ILE A 13 -3.38 -0.26 -8.02
N ILE A 14 -3.46 0.07 -9.31
CA ILE A 14 -2.63 -0.53 -10.35
C ILE A 14 -1.15 -0.28 -10.08
N ASP A 15 -0.77 0.96 -9.78
CA ASP A 15 0.63 1.34 -9.53
C ASP A 15 1.18 0.66 -8.27
N LEU A 16 0.39 0.59 -7.20
CA LEU A 16 0.77 -0.13 -5.98
C LEU A 16 0.93 -1.62 -6.23
N LYS A 17 -0.01 -2.24 -6.94
CA LYS A 17 0.07 -3.67 -7.28
C LYS A 17 1.31 -3.96 -8.13
N ASN A 18 1.58 -3.15 -9.14
CA ASN A 18 2.76 -3.32 -9.99
C ASN A 18 4.05 -3.19 -9.18
N PHE A 19 4.15 -2.19 -8.32
CA PHE A 19 5.30 -2.02 -7.45
C PHE A 19 5.54 -3.28 -6.58
N PHE A 20 4.52 -3.73 -5.84
CA PHE A 20 4.68 -4.81 -4.86
C PHE A 20 4.90 -6.19 -5.44
N PHE A 21 4.39 -6.48 -6.65
CA PHE A 21 4.43 -7.82 -7.23
C PHE A 21 5.38 -7.95 -8.42
N ASN A 22 5.74 -6.86 -9.08
CA ASN A 22 6.51 -6.90 -10.33
C ASN A 22 7.83 -6.12 -10.26
N SER A 23 7.99 -5.16 -9.34
CA SER A 23 9.15 -4.25 -9.34
C SER A 23 10.19 -4.53 -8.25
N ILE A 24 9.82 -5.24 -7.17
CA ILE A 24 10.71 -5.50 -6.04
C ILE A 24 10.60 -6.95 -5.55
N GLU A 25 11.67 -7.44 -4.91
CA GLU A 25 11.60 -8.64 -4.08
C GLU A 25 11.16 -8.26 -2.67
N LEU A 26 10.00 -8.76 -2.24
CA LEU A 26 9.48 -8.45 -0.91
C LEU A 26 10.40 -9.02 0.19
N PRO A 27 10.77 -8.22 1.20
CA PRO A 27 11.55 -8.72 2.34
C PRO A 27 10.85 -9.87 3.04
N THR A 28 11.64 -10.80 3.59
CA THR A 28 11.14 -11.89 4.46
C THR A 28 11.12 -11.49 5.93
N GLU A 29 11.86 -10.43 6.27
CA GLU A 29 11.93 -9.88 7.63
C GLU A 29 10.75 -8.93 7.90
N PRO A 30 10.29 -8.84 9.16
CA PRO A 30 9.27 -7.87 9.55
C PRO A 30 9.69 -6.43 9.27
N ILE A 31 8.75 -5.61 8.78
CA ILE A 31 8.98 -4.19 8.50
C ILE A 31 8.22 -3.33 9.50
N LYS A 32 8.92 -2.37 10.10
CA LYS A 32 8.29 -1.30 10.89
C LYS A 32 7.70 -0.26 9.96
N LEU A 33 6.37 -0.17 9.94
CA LEU A 33 5.63 0.87 9.21
C LEU A 33 5.59 2.17 10.03
N SER A 34 5.64 2.07 11.36
CA SER A 34 5.78 3.20 12.29
C SER A 34 6.39 2.72 13.60
N GLN A 35 6.58 3.63 14.56
CA GLN A 35 7.08 3.26 15.90
C GLN A 35 6.20 2.20 16.59
N ALA A 36 4.89 2.21 16.34
CA ALA A 36 3.93 1.31 16.97
C ALA A 36 3.36 0.24 16.03
N GLU A 37 3.85 0.14 14.80
CA GLU A 37 3.28 -0.74 13.78
C GLU A 37 4.36 -1.56 13.09
N THR A 38 4.29 -2.89 13.26
CA THR A 38 5.18 -3.84 12.59
C THR A 38 4.36 -4.78 11.72
N ILE A 39 4.71 -4.86 10.44
CA ILE A 39 4.15 -5.81 9.49
C ILE A 39 5.02 -7.05 9.52
N ILE A 40 4.47 -8.14 10.08
CA ILE A 40 5.16 -9.44 10.19
C ILE A 40 5.05 -10.22 8.87
N ASP A 41 3.86 -10.22 8.26
CA ASP A 41 3.61 -10.86 6.96
C ASP A 41 3.22 -9.81 5.92
N ILE A 42 4.22 -9.39 5.14
CA ILE A 42 4.09 -8.34 4.13
C ILE A 42 3.13 -8.76 3.01
N ARG A 43 3.18 -10.02 2.56
CA ARG A 43 2.29 -10.50 1.48
C ARG A 43 0.84 -10.50 1.94
N LYS A 44 0.55 -11.02 3.14
CA LYS A 44 -0.81 -11.00 3.70
C LYS A 44 -1.31 -9.58 3.89
N PHE A 45 -0.46 -8.67 4.35
CA PHE A 45 -0.80 -7.25 4.49
C PHE A 45 -1.19 -6.62 3.15
N ILE A 46 -0.34 -6.75 2.12
CA ILE A 46 -0.58 -6.18 0.80
C ILE A 46 -1.87 -6.74 0.18
N ASN A 47 -2.05 -8.06 0.19
CA ASN A 47 -3.22 -8.72 -0.39
C ASN A 47 -4.54 -8.29 0.27
N SER A 48 -4.58 -8.30 1.61
CA SER A 48 -5.79 -7.91 2.35
C SER A 48 -6.16 -6.44 2.11
N HIS A 49 -5.18 -5.54 2.13
CA HIS A 49 -5.44 -4.12 1.95
C HIS A 49 -5.83 -3.80 0.50
N LEU A 50 -5.15 -4.36 -0.50
CA LEU A 50 -5.54 -4.18 -1.91
C LEU A 50 -6.95 -4.71 -2.19
N SER A 51 -7.33 -5.83 -1.58
CA SER A 51 -8.68 -6.39 -1.72
C SER A 51 -9.75 -5.42 -1.18
N ILE A 52 -9.53 -4.85 0.00
CA ILE A 52 -10.46 -3.88 0.61
C ILE A 52 -10.54 -2.61 -0.23
N VAL A 53 -9.40 -2.04 -0.62
CA VAL A 53 -9.34 -0.79 -1.40
C VAL A 53 -10.00 -0.96 -2.78
N LYS A 54 -9.80 -2.12 -3.43
CA LYS A 54 -10.48 -2.42 -4.70
C LYS A 54 -11.99 -2.58 -4.54
N ALA A 55 -12.44 -3.26 -3.49
CA ALA A 55 -13.87 -3.46 -3.23
C ALA A 55 -14.58 -2.15 -2.83
N GLN A 56 -13.84 -1.21 -2.24
CA GLN A 56 -14.34 0.07 -1.72
C GLN A 56 -13.76 1.26 -2.47
N ASN A 57 -13.49 1.08 -3.77
CA ASN A 57 -12.81 2.09 -4.59
C ASN A 57 -13.55 3.44 -4.53
N GLY A 58 -12.82 4.50 -4.19
CA GLY A 58 -13.37 5.85 -4.08
C GLY A 58 -14.10 6.17 -2.78
N ASN A 59 -14.33 5.19 -1.91
CA ASN A 59 -15.01 5.41 -0.65
C ASN A 59 -14.04 5.87 0.44
N ARG A 60 -14.06 7.17 0.76
CA ARG A 60 -13.15 7.82 1.73
C ARG A 60 -13.11 7.15 3.11
N VAL A 61 -14.14 6.41 3.54
CA VAL A 61 -14.12 5.62 4.78
C VAL A 61 -12.96 4.61 4.77
N TYR A 62 -12.59 4.09 3.60
CA TYR A 62 -11.54 3.10 3.41
C TYR A 62 -10.20 3.69 2.97
N LEU A 63 -10.09 5.03 2.88
CA LEU A 63 -8.85 5.73 2.58
C LEU A 63 -7.68 5.33 3.51
N PRO A 64 -7.89 5.03 4.82
CA PRO A 64 -6.80 4.55 5.67
C PRO A 64 -6.10 3.29 5.12
N TYR A 65 -6.80 2.37 4.44
CA TYR A 65 -6.18 1.17 3.86
C TYR A 65 -5.28 1.51 2.68
N LEU A 66 -5.70 2.45 1.83
CA LEU A 66 -4.90 2.95 0.71
C LEU A 66 -3.66 3.70 1.21
N ASN A 67 -3.82 4.56 2.21
CA ASN A 67 -2.70 5.31 2.80
C ASN A 67 -1.65 4.39 3.42
N ARG A 68 -2.06 3.29 4.06
CA ARG A 68 -1.15 2.28 4.60
C ARG A 68 -0.33 1.58 3.51
N LEU A 69 -0.94 1.28 2.36
CA LEU A 69 -0.22 0.73 1.21
C LEU A 69 0.80 1.73 0.64
N LYS A 70 0.43 3.00 0.49
CA LYS A 70 1.35 4.07 0.05
C LYS A 70 2.54 4.21 1.00
N LYS A 71 2.28 4.23 2.32
CA LYS A 71 3.32 4.27 3.35
C LYS A 71 4.25 3.07 3.31
N LEU A 72 3.71 1.86 3.08
CA LEU A 72 4.54 0.66 2.93
C LEU A 72 5.46 0.77 1.70
N LYS A 73 4.94 1.28 0.57
CA LYS A 73 5.75 1.53 -0.63
C LYS A 73 6.92 2.46 -0.31
N GLU A 74 6.67 3.58 0.37
CA GLU A 74 7.72 4.52 0.79
C GLU A 74 8.77 3.86 1.70
N CYS A 75 8.33 3.12 2.72
CA CYS A 75 9.23 2.38 3.61
C CYS A 75 10.13 1.41 2.84
N LEU A 76 9.57 0.68 1.86
CA LEU A 76 10.32 -0.26 1.03
C LEU A 76 11.29 0.46 0.10
N THR A 77 10.89 1.57 -0.52
CA THR A 77 11.80 2.39 -1.34
C THR A 77 13.01 2.86 -0.53
N ILE A 78 12.81 3.34 0.70
CA ILE A 78 13.89 3.77 1.59
C ILE A 78 14.75 2.57 2.02
N TYR A 79 14.11 1.45 2.41
CA TYR A 79 14.81 0.24 2.81
C TYR A 79 15.79 -0.25 1.74
N PHE A 80 15.37 -0.29 0.47
CA PHE A 80 16.25 -0.68 -0.63
C PHE A 80 17.32 0.36 -0.94
N ALA A 81 17.00 1.66 -0.85
CA ALA A 81 17.99 2.73 -1.07
C ALA A 81 19.14 2.68 -0.04
N ILE A 82 18.84 2.31 1.21
CA ILE A 82 19.86 2.16 2.27
C ILE A 82 20.69 0.90 2.06
N LYS A 83 20.09 -0.22 1.62
CA LYS A 83 20.81 -1.50 1.42
C LYS A 83 21.79 -1.50 0.24
N ILE A 84 21.67 -0.55 -0.69
CA ILE A 84 22.53 -0.45 -1.88
C ILE A 84 23.78 0.43 -1.62
N ASN A 85 23.88 1.12 -0.49
CA ASN A 85 25.09 1.81 -0.02
C ASN A 85 25.85 0.96 1.00
#